data_AF-A0A7X4JE49-F1
#
_entry.id   AF-A0A7X4JE49-F1
#
_cell.length_a   1.000
_cell.length_b   1.000
_cell.length_c   1.000
_cell.angle_alpha   90.00
_cell.angle_beta   90.00
_cell.angle_gamma   90.00
#
_symmetry.space_group_name_H-M   'P 1'
#
loop_
_entity.id
_entity.type
_entity.pdbx_description
1 polymer ?
#
loop_
_entity_poly.entity_id
_entity_poly.type
_entity_poly.pdbx_seq_one_letter_code
_entity_poly.pdbx_strand_id
1 'polypeptide(L)' 'MPHLKTGTQPASTIAELVDAGHRGLPSGRGVYDWSDRDGSALLKEREEELFRHLARDKAKEP' A
#
# COMPACT_ATOMS: atom_id res chain seq x y z
N MET A 1 19.52 17.18 1.23
CA MET A 1 18.99 16.03 0.48
C MET A 1 18.63 14.94 1.48
N PRO A 2 17.39 14.44 1.50
CA PRO A 2 17.08 13.25 2.29
C PRO A 2 17.84 12.05 1.73
N HIS A 3 18.51 11.29 2.59
CA HIS A 3 19.21 10.07 2.22
C HIS A 3 18.26 8.88 2.42
N LEU A 4 18.23 7.96 1.45
CA LEU A 4 17.45 6.73 1.58
C LEU A 4 18.23 5.75 2.47
N LYS A 5 17.56 5.14 3.46
CA LYS A 5 18.12 4.01 4.20
C LYS A 5 18.14 2.77 3.29
N THR A 6 19.34 2.24 3.02
CA THR A 6 19.57 1.06 2.16
C THR A 6 20.12 -0.15 2.92
N GLY A 7 19.98 -0.17 4.26
CA GLY A 7 20.41 -1.30 5.07
C GLY A 7 19.61 -2.57 4.76
N THR A 8 20.21 -3.73 5.00
CA THR A 8 19.58 -5.05 4.76
C THR A 8 18.64 -5.49 5.88
N GLN A 9 18.65 -4.78 7.01
CA GLN A 9 17.77 -5.06 8.13
C GLN A 9 16.52 -4.18 8.06
N PRO A 10 15.32 -4.75 8.32
CA PRO A 10 14.10 -3.96 8.40
C PRO A 10 14.22 -2.92 9.52
N ALA A 11 13.56 -1.78 9.33
CA ALA A 11 13.42 -0.81 10.43
C ALA A 11 12.68 -1.47 11.60
N SER A 12 13.13 -1.23 12.83
CA SER A 12 12.54 -1.84 14.05
C SER A 12 11.03 -1.64 14.12
N THR A 13 10.54 -0.46 13.74
CA THR A 13 9.11 -0.14 13.70
C THR A 13 8.31 -1.05 12.77
N ILE A 14 8.90 -1.51 11.65
CA ILE A 14 8.23 -2.46 10.76
C ILE A 14 8.25 -3.86 11.37
N ALA A 15 9.35 -4.26 12.01
CA ALA A 15 9.44 -5.55 12.70
C ALA A 15 8.40 -5.66 13.82
N GLU A 16 8.27 -4.62 14.65
CA GLU A 16 7.28 -4.54 15.73
C GLU A 16 5.83 -4.69 15.22
N LEU A 17 5.48 -4.07 14.08
CA LEU A 17 4.15 -4.24 13.47
C LEU A 17 3.89 -5.68 13.04
N VAL A 18 4.89 -6.34 12.43
CA VAL A 18 4.77 -7.72 11.97
C VAL A 18 4.64 -8.68 13.15
N ASP A 19 5.46 -8.51 14.19
CA ASP A 19 5.42 -9.33 15.41
C ASP A 19 4.08 -9.19 16.15
N ALA A 20 3.47 -8.01 16.11
CA ALA A 20 2.13 -7.74 16.64
C ALA A 20 0.98 -8.26 15.72
N GLY A 21 1.28 -8.87 14.58
CA GLY A 21 0.28 -9.36 13.62
C GLY A 21 -0.36 -8.29 12.75
N HIS A 22 0.14 -7.04 12.79
CA HIS A 22 -0.36 -5.90 12.02
C HIS A 22 0.26 -5.86 10.62
N ARG A 23 -0.25 -6.72 9.74
CA ARG A 23 0.20 -6.96 8.35
C ARG A 23 -0.53 -6.11 7.30
N GLY A 24 -1.16 -5.01 7.70
CA GLY A 24 -1.85 -4.08 6.83
C GLY A 24 -3.34 -4.39 6.68
N LEU A 25 -3.86 -4.17 5.47
CA LEU A 25 -5.28 -4.32 5.16
C LEU A 25 -5.86 -5.69 5.56
N PRO A 26 -5.19 -6.84 5.32
CA PRO A 26 -5.73 -8.15 5.69
C PRO A 26 -5.90 -8.37 7.20
N SER A 27 -5.19 -7.61 8.04
CA SER A 27 -5.29 -7.69 9.50
C SER A 27 -6.00 -6.49 10.12
N GLY A 28 -6.58 -5.59 9.32
CA GLY A 28 -7.23 -4.37 9.81
C GLY A 28 -6.27 -3.30 10.35
N ARG A 29 -4.96 -3.54 10.36
CA ARG A 29 -3.93 -2.61 10.85
C ARG A 29 -2.56 -2.96 10.29
N GLY A 30 -1.79 -1.94 9.96
CA GLY A 30 -0.36 -1.98 9.65
C GLY A 30 0.24 -0.61 9.93
N VAL A 31 0.96 -0.04 8.96
CA VAL A 31 1.37 1.39 9.04
C VAL A 31 0.17 2.32 9.19
N TYR A 32 -0.98 1.95 8.62
CA TYR A 32 -2.25 2.65 8.76
C TYR A 32 -3.27 1.77 9.47
N ASP A 33 -4.28 2.40 10.05
CA ASP A 33 -5.47 1.72 10.55
C ASP A 33 -6.44 1.45 9.39
N TRP A 34 -6.87 0.19 9.28
CA TRP A 34 -7.77 -0.28 8.22
C TRP A 34 -9.05 -0.89 8.81
N SER A 35 -9.23 -0.87 10.13
CA SER A 35 -10.33 -1.55 10.82
C SER A 35 -11.71 -1.06 10.37
N ASP A 36 -11.82 0.22 10.00
CA ASP A 36 -13.05 0.86 9.54
C ASP A 36 -13.19 0.91 8.01
N ARG A 37 -12.50 0.01 7.28
CA ARG A 37 -12.53 -0.04 5.81
C ARG A 37 -13.02 -1.39 5.32
N ASP A 38 -13.90 -1.35 4.32
CA ASP A 38 -14.11 -2.50 3.45
C ASP A 38 -12.91 -2.62 2.51
N GLY A 39 -11.99 -3.53 2.84
CA GLY A 39 -10.79 -3.74 2.07
C GLY A 39 -11.05 -4.24 0.65
N SER A 40 -12.15 -4.97 0.43
CA SER A 40 -12.49 -5.49 -0.90
C SER A 40 -12.97 -4.36 -1.82
N ALA A 41 -13.84 -3.50 -1.31
CA ALA A 41 -14.31 -2.31 -2.03
C ALA A 41 -13.17 -1.34 -2.34
N LEU A 42 -12.28 -1.10 -1.36
CA LEU A 42 -11.14 -0.21 -1.54
C LEU A 42 -10.17 -0.70 -2.63
N LEU A 43 -9.87 -2.00 -2.67
CA LEU A 43 -9.00 -2.58 -3.70
C LEU A 43 -9.62 -2.41 -5.09
N LYS A 44 -10.91 -2.74 -5.23
CA LYS A 44 -11.64 -2.59 -6.49
C LYS A 44 -11.63 -1.15 -7.00
N GLU A 45 -11.91 -0.17 -6.14
CA GLU A 45 -11.89 1.26 -6.50
C GLU A 45 -10.51 1.70 -7.02
N ARG A 46 -9.43 1.23 -6.37
CA ARG A 46 -8.06 1.54 -6.78
C ARG A 46 -7.69 0.89 -8.10
N GLU A 47 -8.11 -0.34 -8.33
CA GLU A 47 -7.91 -1.01 -9.62
C GLU A 47 -8.64 -0.29 -10.76
N GLU A 48 -9.88 0.15 -10.52
CA GLU A 48 -10.64 0.94 -11.50
C GLU A 48 -9.94 2.27 -11.83
N GLU A 49 -9.42 2.99 -10.84
CA GLU A 49 -8.64 4.22 -11.08
C GLU A 49 -7.34 3.93 -11.85
N LEU A 50 -6.63 2.87 -11.50
CA LEU A 50 -5.43 2.45 -12.22
C LEU A 50 -5.75 2.18 -13.70
N PHE A 51 -6.83 1.44 -14.00
CA PHE A 51 -7.23 1.19 -15.38
C PHE A 51 -7.64 2.46 -16.12
N ARG A 52 -8.31 3.42 -15.47
CA ARG A 52 -8.60 4.74 -16.07
C ARG A 52 -7.32 5.46 -16.48
N HIS A 53 -6.30 5.47 -15.62
CA HIS A 53 -5.01 6.08 -15.95
C HIS A 53 -4.29 5.36 -17.08
N LEU A 54 -4.21 4.02 -17.03
CA LEU A 54 -3.55 3.23 -18.07
C LEU A 54 -4.22 3.41 -19.44
N ALA A 55 -5.55 3.47 -19.49
CA ALA A 55 -6.28 3.73 -20.72
C ALA A 55 -5.97 5.13 -21.28
N ARG A 56 -5.92 6.15 -20.42
CA ARG A 56 -5.54 7.52 -20.80
C ARG A 56 -4.12 7.58 -21.33
N ASP A 57 -3.18 6.89 -20.69
CA ASP A 57 -1.78 6.93 -21.07
C ASP A 57 -1.55 6.20 -22.39
N LYS A 58 -2.21 5.06 -22.61
CA LYS A 58 -2.23 4.35 -23.91
C LYS A 58 -2.80 5.22 -25.05
N ALA A 59 -3.84 6.01 -24.78
CA ALA A 59 -4.42 6.91 -25.78
C ALA A 59 -3.51 8.09 -26.17
N LYS A 60 -2.44 8.34 -25.40
CA LYS A 60 -1.45 9.39 -25.66
C LYS A 60 -0.18 8.85 -26.32
N GLU A 61 -0.05 7.54 -26.50
CA GLU A 61 1.06 6.95 -27.27
C GLU A 61 0.88 7.30 -28.76
N PRO A 62 1.92 7.84 -29.43
CA PRO A 62 1.85 8.25 -30.85
C PRO A 62 1.76 7.08 -31.83
#